data_AF-M1BZH5-F1
#
_entry.id   AF-M1BZH5-F1
#
_cell.length_a   1.000
_cell.length_b   1.000
_cell.length_c   1.000
_cell.angle_alpha   90.00
_cell.angle_beta   90.00
_cell.angle_gamma   90.00
#
_symmetry.space_group_name_H-M   'P 1'
#
loop_
_entity.id
_entity.type
_entity.pdbx_description
1 polymer ?
#
loop_
_entity_poly.entity_id
_entity_poly.type
_entity_poly.pdbx_seq_one_letter_code
_entity_poly.pdbx_strand_id
1 'polypeptide(L)' 'MIDDPLTVGPEPNSTIVGRAQGIYGLADQNEDALLMTLNFVFTTGKYKGSTLSIML' A
#
# COMPACT_ATOMS: atom_id res chain seq x y z
N MET A 1 -9.12 -2.84 6.66
CA MET A 1 -7.79 -2.58 7.25
C MET A 1 -6.82 -3.50 6.56
N ILE A 2 -5.71 -2.97 6.08
CA ILE A 2 -4.70 -3.68 5.29
C ILE A 2 -3.29 -3.49 5.83
N ASP A 3 -2.46 -4.47 5.53
CA ASP A 3 -1.02 -4.48 5.77
C ASP A 3 -0.40 -5.35 4.66
N ASP A 4 -0.31 -4.81 3.45
CA ASP A 4 -0.02 -5.59 2.25
C ASP A 4 1.46 -5.46 1.87
N PRO A 5 2.13 -6.51 1.37
CA PRO A 5 3.52 -6.44 0.96
C PRO A 5 3.70 -5.58 -0.30
N LEU A 6 4.71 -4.72 -0.31
CA LEU A 6 5.20 -4.04 -1.51
C LEU A 6 6.44 -4.77 -2.01
N THR A 7 6.42 -5.23 -3.26
CA THR A 7 7.50 -6.00 -3.88
C THR A 7 8.15 -5.25 -5.04
N VAL A 8 9.36 -5.66 -5.44
CA VAL A 8 10.06 -5.08 -6.61
C VAL A 8 9.34 -5.38 -7.93
N GLY A 9 8.68 -6.54 -8.00
CA GLY A 9 7.96 -7.03 -9.16
C GLY A 9 6.73 -7.85 -8.79
N PRO A 10 5.90 -8.22 -9.76
CA PRO A 10 4.63 -8.92 -9.54
C PRO A 10 4.77 -10.40 -9.16
N GLU A 11 5.97 -10.96 -9.24
CA GLU A 11 6.21 -12.39 -9.01
C GLU A 11 5.95 -12.77 -7.55
N PRO A 12 5.35 -13.94 -7.26
CA PRO A 12 4.98 -14.34 -5.90
C PRO A 12 6.14 -14.42 -4.90
N ASN A 13 7.37 -14.61 -5.39
CA ASN A 13 8.60 -14.69 -4.61
C ASN A 13 9.49 -13.45 -4.76
N SER A 14 8.95 -12.36 -5.30
CA SER A 14 9.67 -11.11 -5.48
C SER A 14 10.07 -10.51 -4.12
N THR A 15 11.22 -9.85 -4.09
CA THR A 15 11.76 -9.24 -2.87
C THR A 15 10.79 -8.17 -2.34
N ILE A 16 10.41 -8.30 -1.06
CA ILE A 16 9.63 -7.29 -0.36
C ILE A 16 10.52 -6.09 -0.04
N VAL A 17 10.03 -4.89 -0.35
CA VAL A 17 10.73 -3.61 -0.14
C VAL A 17 10.01 -2.68 0.84
N GLY A 18 8.79 -3.03 1.23
CA GLY A 18 7.98 -2.24 2.15
C GLY A 18 6.60 -2.83 2.34
N ARG A 19 5.69 -2.05 2.92
CA ARG A 19 4.29 -2.43 3.13
C ARG A 19 3.33 -1.27 2.88
N ALA A 20 2.13 -1.59 2.38
CA ALA A 20 1.01 -0.66 2.32
C ALA A 20 0.11 -0.88 3.55
N GLN A 21 0.03 0.12 4.42
CA GLN A 21 -0.66 0.03 5.70
C GLN A 21 -1.76 1.07 5.81
N GLY A 22 -2.99 0.66 6.09
CA GLY A 22 -4.11 1.59 6.20
C GLY A 22 -5.49 0.95 6.10
N ILE A 23 -6.45 1.69 5.58
CA ILE A 23 -7.81 1.24 5.34
C ILE A 23 -8.27 1.64 3.94
N TYR A 24 -9.17 0.86 3.38
CA TYR A 24 -9.98 1.24 2.23
C TYR A 24 -11.43 0.87 2.49
N GLY A 25 -12.34 1.51 1.76
CA GLY A 25 -13.76 1.20 1.79
C GLY A 25 -14.44 1.61 0.49
N LEU A 26 -15.62 1.02 0.23
CA LEU A 26 -16.44 1.42 -0.91
C LEU A 26 -16.95 2.85 -0.69
N ALA A 27 -16.72 3.70 -1.67
CA ALA A 27 -17.04 5.12 -1.67
C ALA A 27 -18.23 5.46 -2.58
N ASP A 28 -18.64 4.53 -3.44
CA ASP A 28 -19.82 4.64 -4.28
C ASP A 28 -20.84 3.55 -3.90
N GLN A 29 -22.14 3.85 -4.09
CA GLN A 29 -23.24 2.94 -3.73
C GLN A 29 -23.68 2.03 -4.88
N ASN A 30 -23.32 2.38 -6.11
CA ASN A 30 -23.73 1.69 -7.33
C ASN A 30 -22.54 1.04 -8.06
N GLU A 31 -21.34 1.55 -7.86
CA GLU A 31 -20.11 1.06 -8.47
C GLU A 31 -19.06 0.67 -7.42
N ASP A 32 -18.18 -0.26 -7.78
CA ASP A 32 -17.04 -0.65 -6.94
C ASP A 32 -15.93 0.42 -7.01
N ALA A 33 -16.13 1.52 -6.31
CA ALA A 33 -15.14 2.59 -6.16
C ALA A 33 -14.54 2.57 -4.75
N LEU A 34 -13.21 2.61 -4.62
CA LEU A 34 -12.53 2.59 -3.32
C LEU A 34 -12.05 3.98 -2.93
N LEU A 35 -12.41 4.41 -1.71
CA LEU A 35 -11.64 5.42 -0.96
C LEU A 35 -10.51 4.69 -0.23
N MET A 36 -9.29 5.20 -0.35
CA MET A 36 -8.10 4.65 0.29
C MET A 36 -7.44 5.71 1.17
N THR A 37 -7.14 5.34 2.41
CA THR A 37 -6.22 6.10 3.28
C THR A 37 -5.18 5.16 3.83
N LEU A 38 -3.96 5.28 3.29
CA LEU A 38 -2.87 4.35 3.57
C LEU A 38 -1.51 5.02 3.49
N ASN A 39 -0.52 4.35 4.08
CA ASN A 39 0.88 4.71 3.99
C ASN A 39 1.66 3.61 3.27
N PHE A 40 2.52 3.99 2.33
CA PHE A 40 3.61 3.13 1.87
C PHE A 40 4.80 3.31 2.81
N VAL A 41 5.12 2.25 3.56
CA VAL A 41 6.21 2.20 4.53
C VAL A 41 7.38 1.44 3.91
N PHE A 42 8.46 2.15 3.59
CA PHE A 42 9.63 1.55 2.95
C PHE A 42 10.59 0.98 4.00
N THR A 43 10.99 -0.29 3.84
CA THR A 43 11.82 -1.01 4.82
C THR A 43 13.22 -1.34 4.29
N THR A 44 13.47 -1.10 3.00
CA THR A 44 14.76 -1.35 2.33
C THR A 44 15.18 -0.19 1.43
N GLY A 45 16.42 -0.23 0.94
CA GLY A 45 16.94 0.73 -0.04
C GLY A 45 17.14 2.16 0.50
N LYS A 46 17.24 3.12 -0.43
CA LYS A 46 17.56 4.54 -0.14
C LYS A 46 16.56 5.22 0.78
N TYR A 47 15.29 4.82 0.73
CA TYR A 47 14.19 5.43 1.49
C TYR A 47 13.77 4.61 2.71
N LYS A 48 14.62 3.68 3.15
CA LYS A 48 14.35 2.86 4.33
C LYS A 48 14.00 3.73 5.55
N GLY A 49 12.86 3.44 6.18
CA GLY A 49 12.33 4.17 7.33
C GLY A 49 11.45 5.36 6.97
N SER A 50 11.40 5.77 5.71
CA SER A 50 10.47 6.80 5.24
C SER A 50 9.10 6.23 4.90
N THR A 51 8.10 7.12 4.89
CA THR A 51 6.72 6.81 4.54
C THR A 51 6.17 7.79 3.50
N LEU A 52 5.33 7.30 2.58
CA LEU A 52 4.51 8.14 1.70
C LEU A 52 3.03 7.92 2.05
N SER A 53 2.34 8.99 2.42
CA SER A 53 0.90 8.95 2.72
C SER A 53 0.07 9.20 1.46
N ILE A 54 -0.97 8.38 1.29
CA ILE A 54 -1.90 8.43 0.18
C ILE A 54 -3.31 8.60 0.73
N MET A 55 -4.05 9.53 0.15
CA MET A 55 -5.48 9.72 0.33
C MET A 55 -6.09 9.92 -1.04
N LEU A 56 -6.84 8.92 -1.50
CA LEU A 56 -7.46 8.84 -2.83
C LEU A 56 -8.92 8.44 -2.68
#